data_AF-A0A377QZC2-F1
#
_entry.id   AF-A0A377QZC2-F1
#
_cell.length_a   1.000
_cell.length_b   1.000
_cell.length_c   1.000
_cell.angle_alpha   90.00
_cell.angle_beta   90.00
_cell.angle_gamma   90.00
#
_symmetry.space_group_name_H-M   'P 1'
#
loop_
_entity.id
_entity.type
_entity.pdbx_description
1 polymer ?
#
loop_
_entity_poly.entity_id
_entity_poly.type
_entity_poly.pdbx_seq_one_letter_code
_entity_poly.pdbx_strand_id
1 'polypeptide(L)'
;MKEFSYQNIIGKNASEKIVRRLIYHFFRGNIYSKKIMADGTLKEKTYFSFKRPFHGSDGVACSPDILTEVFPLQELYVLRHYNYQNNLLPLFLAKSEEIAEDLKDLDAICGYEYSYIFDKNFSFCFYISDSYLENNSNFNGDLNNGNQKYTAVLIKYSKKQAICKISG
;
A
#
# COMPACT_ATOMS: atom_id res chain seq x y z
N MET A 1 -20.86 -7.67 7.11
CA MET A 1 -19.46 -7.36 6.80
C MET A 1 -19.42 -6.75 5.40
N LYS A 2 -18.93 -5.52 5.26
CA LYS A 2 -18.89 -4.78 3.99
C LYS A 2 -17.70 -5.29 3.17
N GLU A 3 -17.92 -5.64 1.90
CA GLU A 3 -16.82 -5.95 1.01
C GLU A 3 -16.20 -4.65 0.49
N PHE A 4 -14.89 -4.54 0.63
CA PHE A 4 -14.15 -3.39 0.14
C PHE A 4 -14.07 -3.39 -1.38
N SER A 5 -14.88 -2.55 -2.03
CA SER A 5 -14.93 -2.41 -3.49
C SER A 5 -15.45 -1.04 -3.88
N TYR A 6 -14.97 -0.54 -5.02
CA TYR A 6 -15.45 0.70 -5.63
C TYR A 6 -15.96 0.43 -7.04
N GLN A 7 -16.77 1.34 -7.56
CA GLN A 7 -17.40 1.20 -8.88
C GLN A 7 -16.37 1.10 -10.01
N ASN A 8 -15.29 1.87 -9.94
CA ASN A 8 -14.30 1.97 -11.01
C ASN A 8 -13.14 0.99 -10.81
N ILE A 9 -13.32 -0.26 -11.24
CA ILE A 9 -12.23 -1.24 -11.29
C ILE A 9 -11.38 -1.07 -12.55
N ILE A 10 -10.06 -1.03 -12.37
CA ILE A 10 -9.10 -0.98 -13.46
C ILE A 10 -8.93 -2.37 -14.06
N GLY A 11 -8.96 -2.44 -15.40
CA GLY A 11 -8.76 -3.69 -16.13
C GLY A 11 -7.38 -4.31 -15.87
N LYS A 12 -7.33 -5.65 -15.79
CA LYS A 12 -6.17 -6.45 -15.38
C LYS A 12 -4.82 -5.97 -15.96
N ASN A 13 -4.74 -5.77 -17.27
CA ASN A 13 -3.48 -5.36 -17.93
C ASN A 13 -2.99 -3.96 -17.50
N ALA A 14 -3.92 -3.03 -17.25
CA ALA A 14 -3.58 -1.70 -16.76
C ALA A 14 -3.20 -1.74 -15.28
N SER A 15 -3.94 -2.51 -14.48
CA SER A 15 -3.63 -2.75 -13.06
C SER A 15 -2.23 -3.31 -12.89
N GLU A 16 -1.85 -4.34 -13.67
CA GLU A 16 -0.50 -4.90 -13.65
C GLU A 16 0.59 -3.85 -13.93
N LYS A 17 0.38 -2.96 -14.90
CA LYS A 17 1.34 -1.88 -15.21
C LYS A 17 1.46 -0.86 -14.06
N ILE A 18 0.32 -0.44 -13.52
CA ILE A 18 0.27 0.54 -12.42
C ILE A 18 0.89 -0.04 -11.16
N VAL A 19 0.56 -1.27 -10.80
CA VAL A 19 1.10 -1.95 -9.62
C VAL A 19 2.60 -2.23 -9.78
N ARG A 20 3.08 -2.59 -10.98
CA ARG A 20 4.52 -2.67 -11.23
C ARG A 20 5.20 -1.33 -10.97
N ARG A 21 4.63 -0.22 -11.45
CA ARG A 21 5.18 1.11 -11.22
C ARG A 21 5.18 1.48 -9.74
N LEU A 22 4.10 1.18 -9.02
CA LEU A 22 4.03 1.32 -7.56
C LEU A 22 5.21 0.60 -6.90
N ILE A 23 5.43 -0.69 -7.23
CA ILE A 23 6.54 -1.50 -6.71
C ILE A 23 7.90 -0.87 -7.02
N TYR A 24 8.14 -0.46 -8.26
CA TYR A 24 9.41 0.18 -8.62
C TYR A 24 9.66 1.50 -7.89
N HIS A 25 8.61 2.22 -7.53
CA HIS A 25 8.71 3.55 -6.95
C HIS A 25 8.90 3.50 -5.43
N PHE A 26 8.12 2.67 -4.74
CA PHE A 26 8.10 2.60 -3.27
C PHE A 26 8.73 1.33 -2.71
N PHE A 27 8.87 0.26 -3.50
CA PHE A 27 9.16 -1.09 -2.99
C PHE A 27 10.28 -1.80 -3.76
N ARG A 28 11.37 -1.10 -4.06
CA ARG A 28 12.51 -1.72 -4.77
C ARG A 28 13.04 -2.97 -4.10
N GLY A 29 12.96 -3.06 -2.77
CA GLY A 29 13.32 -4.26 -2.00
C GLY A 29 12.45 -5.49 -2.27
N ASN A 30 11.28 -5.32 -2.89
CA ASN A 30 10.39 -6.40 -3.32
C ASN A 30 10.72 -6.91 -4.73
N ILE A 31 11.73 -6.33 -5.37
CA ILE A 31 12.26 -6.72 -6.68
C ILE A 31 13.50 -7.57 -6.45
N TYR A 32 13.50 -8.78 -7.00
CA TYR A 32 14.66 -9.67 -6.92
C TYR A 32 14.88 -10.39 -8.25
N SER A 33 16.13 -10.67 -8.56
CA SER A 33 16.51 -11.47 -9.73
C SER A 33 16.70 -12.92 -9.33
N LYS A 34 16.20 -13.83 -10.17
CA LYS A 34 16.46 -15.26 -10.04
C LYS A 34 16.97 -15.79 -11.38
N LYS A 35 18.05 -16.56 -11.34
CA LYS A 35 18.54 -17.29 -12.50
C LYS A 35 17.63 -18.49 -12.76
N ILE A 36 17.12 -18.60 -13.98
CA ILE A 36 16.27 -19.70 -14.42
C ILE A 36 16.88 -20.34 -15.67
N MET A 37 16.75 -21.65 -15.79
CA MET A 37 17.09 -22.36 -17.01
C MET A 37 15.92 -22.26 -17.98
N ALA A 38 16.15 -21.70 -19.16
CA ALA A 38 15.19 -21.66 -20.26
C ALA A 38 15.93 -22.01 -21.56
N ASP A 39 15.44 -23.02 -22.27
CA ASP A 39 16.00 -23.51 -23.54
C ASP A 39 17.50 -23.87 -23.42
N GLY A 40 17.88 -24.55 -22.33
CA GLY A 40 19.27 -24.95 -22.08
C GLY A 40 20.23 -23.80 -21.71
N THR A 41 19.73 -22.56 -21.64
CA THR A 41 20.54 -21.38 -21.27
C THR A 41 20.10 -20.82 -19.92
N LEU A 42 21.07 -20.45 -19.09
CA LEU A 42 20.81 -19.77 -17.83
C LEU A 42 20.46 -18.29 -18.10
N LYS A 43 19.21 -17.91 -17.87
CA LYS A 43 18.72 -16.54 -18.03
C LYS A 43 18.42 -15.93 -16.67
N GLU A 44 18.79 -14.67 -16.49
CA GLU A 44 18.37 -13.90 -15.31
C GLU A 44 16.97 -13.34 -15.56
N LYS A 45 16.04 -13.61 -14.63
CA LYS A 45 14.67 -13.10 -14.70
C LYS A 45 14.35 -12.33 -13.43
N THR A 46 13.78 -11.14 -13.60
CA THR A 46 13.31 -10.30 -12.50
C THR A 46 11.92 -10.76 -12.05
N TYR A 47 11.75 -10.88 -10.74
CA TYR A 47 10.52 -11.24 -10.07
C TYR A 47 10.11 -10.14 -9.08
N PHE A 48 8.82 -10.10 -8.80
CA PHE A 48 8.21 -9.20 -7.83
C PHE A 48 7.53 -10.04 -6.75
N SER A 49 7.73 -9.67 -5.48
CA SER A 49 7.06 -10.30 -4.35
C SER A 49 6.19 -9.29 -3.62
N PHE A 50 4.92 -9.62 -3.39
CA PHE A 50 4.06 -8.88 -2.47
C PHE A 50 4.20 -9.36 -1.01
N LYS A 51 5.10 -10.32 -0.73
CA LYS A 51 5.21 -10.97 0.59
C LYS A 51 5.72 -10.07 1.71
N ARG A 52 6.29 -8.90 1.38
CA ARG A 52 6.68 -7.92 2.39
C ARG A 52 5.62 -6.82 2.40
N PRO A 53 4.63 -6.89 3.31
CA PRO A 53 3.94 -5.69 3.75
C PRO A 53 4.97 -4.66 4.21
N PHE A 54 4.63 -3.37 4.12
CA PHE A 54 5.50 -2.33 4.65
C PHE A 54 5.85 -2.63 6.11
N HIS A 55 7.09 -2.37 6.49
CA HIS A 55 7.41 -2.26 7.90
C HIS A 55 6.96 -0.86 8.34
N GLY A 56 6.40 -0.74 9.55
CA GLY A 56 5.97 0.57 10.09
C GLY A 56 7.06 1.65 10.14
N SER A 57 8.34 1.28 9.93
CA SER A 57 9.49 2.18 9.79
C SER A 57 9.67 2.78 8.39
N ASP A 58 8.93 2.32 7.37
CA ASP A 58 9.09 2.78 5.98
C ASP A 58 8.42 4.15 5.74
N GLY A 59 7.57 4.59 6.66
CA GLY A 59 6.82 5.84 6.62
C GLY A 59 6.49 6.39 8.00
N VAL A 60 5.47 7.24 8.04
CA VAL A 60 4.94 7.85 9.26
C VAL A 60 3.60 7.20 9.57
N ALA A 61 3.46 6.62 10.77
CA ALA A 61 2.17 6.11 11.24
C ALA A 61 1.17 7.27 11.37
N CYS A 62 -0.05 7.07 10.88
CA CYS A 62 -1.07 8.10 10.84
C CYS A 62 -2.48 7.53 11.02
N SER A 63 -3.41 8.38 11.48
CA SER A 63 -4.84 8.07 11.38
C SER A 63 -5.25 8.04 9.92
N PRO A 64 -6.17 7.16 9.51
CA PRO A 64 -6.80 7.20 8.18
C PRO A 64 -7.40 8.57 7.79
N ASP A 65 -7.82 9.39 8.77
CA ASP A 65 -8.41 10.72 8.54
C ASP A 65 -7.51 11.65 7.73
N ILE A 66 -6.18 11.48 7.84
CA ILE A 66 -5.19 12.32 7.15
C ILE A 66 -5.25 12.17 5.62
N LEU A 67 -5.94 11.14 5.11
CA LEU A 67 -6.07 10.88 3.68
C LEU A 67 -6.69 12.06 2.93
N THR A 68 -7.74 12.68 3.48
CA THR A 68 -8.43 13.83 2.86
C THR A 68 -7.63 15.11 3.01
N GLU A 69 -6.77 15.22 4.03
CA GLU A 69 -5.83 16.34 4.20
C GLU A 69 -4.71 16.30 3.16
N VAL A 70 -4.13 15.12 2.92
CA VAL A 70 -3.03 14.93 1.96
C VAL A 70 -3.53 14.97 0.52
N PHE A 71 -4.74 14.48 0.28
CA PHE A 71 -5.33 14.38 -1.06
C PHE A 71 -6.74 14.97 -1.11
N PRO A 72 -6.91 16.29 -0.94
CA PRO A 72 -8.23 16.88 -0.93
C PRO A 72 -8.93 16.65 -2.28
N LEU A 73 -10.08 15.97 -2.25
CA LEU A 73 -10.94 15.70 -3.40
C LEU A 73 -10.28 14.94 -4.57
N GLN A 74 -9.11 14.33 -4.36
CA GLN A 74 -8.40 13.62 -5.43
C GLN A 74 -8.96 12.21 -5.63
N GLU A 75 -8.93 11.74 -6.87
CA GLU A 75 -9.17 10.34 -7.19
C GLU A 75 -7.85 9.56 -7.06
N LEU A 76 -7.85 8.57 -6.18
CA LEU A 76 -6.70 7.77 -5.81
C LEU A 76 -6.85 6.33 -6.32
N TYR A 77 -5.72 5.69 -6.54
CA TYR A 77 -5.68 4.25 -6.76
C TYR A 77 -5.82 3.53 -5.43
N VAL A 78 -6.62 2.46 -5.42
CA VAL A 78 -6.75 1.58 -4.26
C VAL A 78 -6.51 0.14 -4.68
N LEU A 79 -5.38 -0.41 -4.26
CA LEU A 79 -4.99 -1.80 -4.49
C LEU A 79 -5.33 -2.62 -3.25
N ARG A 80 -6.27 -3.56 -3.41
CA ARG A 80 -6.59 -4.53 -2.36
C ARG A 80 -5.57 -5.67 -2.37
N HIS A 81 -5.21 -6.18 -1.20
CA HIS A 81 -4.23 -7.27 -1.06
C HIS A 81 -4.79 -8.65 -1.45
N TYR A 82 -6.08 -8.87 -1.29
CA TYR A 82 -6.76 -10.14 -1.60
C TYR A 82 -7.37 -10.13 -3.00
N ASN A 83 -7.51 -11.32 -3.58
CA ASN A 83 -8.15 -11.52 -4.87
C ASN A 83 -9.60 -11.00 -4.85
N TYR A 84 -10.01 -10.34 -5.92
CA TYR A 84 -11.39 -9.89 -6.12
C TYR A 84 -11.83 -10.28 -7.53
N GLN A 85 -12.94 -11.01 -7.64
CA GLN A 85 -13.51 -11.46 -8.93
C GLN A 85 -12.47 -12.13 -9.84
N ASN A 86 -11.63 -13.04 -9.30
CA ASN A 86 -10.52 -13.71 -10.01
C ASN A 86 -9.41 -12.78 -10.53
N ASN A 87 -9.42 -11.49 -10.17
CA ASN A 87 -8.29 -10.59 -10.37
C ASN A 87 -7.34 -10.69 -9.17
N LEU A 88 -6.09 -11.06 -9.44
CA LEU A 88 -5.02 -11.14 -8.43
C LEU A 88 -4.49 -9.78 -8.00
N LEU A 89 -4.70 -8.74 -8.83
CA LEU A 89 -4.29 -7.36 -8.56
C LEU A 89 -5.49 -6.43 -8.77
N PRO A 90 -6.52 -6.52 -7.91
CA PRO A 90 -7.68 -5.67 -8.02
C PRO A 90 -7.33 -4.25 -7.60
N LEU A 91 -7.29 -3.39 -8.61
CA LEU A 91 -6.98 -1.98 -8.48
C LEU A 91 -8.23 -1.19 -8.80
N PHE A 92 -8.66 -0.36 -7.86
CA PHE A 92 -9.81 0.51 -7.99
C PHE A 92 -9.37 1.97 -8.14
N LEU A 93 -10.28 2.81 -8.63
CA LEU A 93 -10.24 4.25 -8.51
C LEU A 93 -11.39 4.71 -7.62
N ALA A 94 -11.08 5.55 -6.64
CA ALA A 94 -12.06 6.13 -5.73
C ALA A 94 -11.60 7.51 -5.26
N LYS A 95 -12.56 8.35 -4.86
CA LYS A 95 -12.23 9.65 -4.28
C LYS A 95 -11.69 9.48 -2.87
N SER A 96 -10.77 10.34 -2.46
CA SER A 96 -10.21 10.35 -1.10
C SER A 96 -11.30 10.42 -0.01
N GLU A 97 -12.39 11.14 -0.23
CA GLU A 97 -13.52 11.23 0.71
C GLU A 97 -14.28 9.91 0.85
N GLU A 98 -14.51 9.19 -0.26
CA GLU A 98 -15.17 7.89 -0.24
C GLU A 98 -14.31 6.87 0.51
N ILE A 99 -12.99 6.90 0.24
CA ILE A 99 -12.03 6.04 0.92
C ILE A 99 -11.95 6.38 2.40
N ALA A 100 -11.93 7.67 2.76
CA ALA A 100 -11.89 8.10 4.15
C ALA A 100 -13.15 7.73 4.92
N GLU A 101 -14.33 7.78 4.29
CA GLU A 101 -15.57 7.34 4.91
C GLU A 101 -15.55 5.84 5.22
N ASP A 102 -15.08 5.02 4.27
CA ASP A 102 -14.87 3.58 4.50
C ASP A 102 -13.90 3.35 5.67
N LEU A 103 -12.83 4.14 5.73
CA LEU A 103 -11.79 4.05 6.74
C LEU A 103 -12.23 4.40 8.17
N LYS A 104 -13.40 5.02 8.37
CA LYS A 104 -13.92 5.33 9.72
C LYS A 104 -14.34 4.09 10.50
N ASP A 105 -14.75 3.03 9.79
CA ASP A 105 -15.19 1.77 10.39
C ASP A 105 -14.44 0.58 9.79
N LEU A 106 -13.13 0.56 10.04
CA LEU A 106 -12.22 -0.50 9.58
C LEU A 106 -12.66 -1.90 10.03
N ASP A 107 -13.17 -2.00 11.26
CA ASP A 107 -13.58 -3.28 11.85
C ASP A 107 -14.78 -3.88 11.09
N ALA A 108 -15.58 -3.07 10.39
CA ALA A 108 -16.70 -3.53 9.56
C ALA A 108 -16.31 -3.98 8.13
N ILE A 109 -15.08 -3.70 7.69
CA ILE A 109 -14.63 -3.95 6.32
C ILE A 109 -13.79 -5.24 6.23
N CYS A 110 -14.28 -6.20 5.45
CA CYS A 110 -13.56 -7.46 5.23
C CYS A 110 -12.35 -7.29 4.30
N GLY A 111 -11.22 -7.89 4.67
CA GLY A 111 -10.08 -8.06 3.77
C GLY A 111 -9.49 -6.72 3.34
N TYR A 112 -9.56 -5.74 4.24
CA TYR A 112 -9.01 -4.41 4.05
C TYR A 112 -7.56 -4.30 4.53
N GLU A 113 -7.18 -5.22 5.42
CA GLU A 113 -5.82 -5.40 5.89
C GLU A 113 -4.86 -5.45 4.71
N TYR A 114 -3.81 -4.64 4.80
CA TYR A 114 -2.70 -4.60 3.86
C TYR A 114 -3.01 -3.99 2.49
N SER A 115 -4.10 -3.21 2.39
CA SER A 115 -4.44 -2.45 1.19
C SER A 115 -3.51 -1.25 0.98
N TYR A 116 -3.32 -0.86 -0.28
CA TYR A 116 -2.47 0.26 -0.68
C TYR A 116 -3.30 1.33 -1.38
N ILE A 117 -3.25 2.56 -0.89
CA ILE A 117 -3.89 3.73 -1.49
C ILE A 117 -2.79 4.69 -1.97
N PHE A 118 -2.83 5.17 -3.21
CA PHE A 118 -1.77 6.02 -3.75
C PHE A 118 -2.26 6.95 -4.85
N ASP A 119 -1.60 8.10 -5.00
CA ASP A 119 -1.93 9.07 -6.03
C ASP A 119 -1.42 8.63 -7.41
N LYS A 120 -2.04 9.18 -8.46
CA LYS A 120 -1.70 8.85 -9.86
C LYS A 120 -0.26 9.24 -10.24
N ASN A 121 0.35 10.18 -9.51
CA ASN A 121 1.72 10.60 -9.71
C ASN A 121 2.73 9.78 -8.91
N PHE A 122 2.27 8.84 -8.06
CA PHE A 122 3.11 8.03 -7.17
C PHE A 122 3.94 8.90 -6.21
N SER A 123 3.40 10.02 -5.77
CA SER A 123 4.05 10.93 -4.82
C SER A 123 3.97 10.40 -3.39
N PHE A 124 2.87 9.72 -3.07
CA PHE A 124 2.56 9.19 -1.75
C PHE A 124 1.88 7.83 -1.88
N CYS A 125 2.15 6.95 -0.90
CA CYS A 125 1.46 5.69 -0.74
C CYS A 125 1.03 5.56 0.72
N PHE A 126 -0.26 5.36 0.93
CA PHE A 126 -0.87 4.98 2.18
C PHE A 126 -0.99 3.46 2.21
N TYR A 127 -0.48 2.88 3.28
CA TYR A 127 -0.65 1.49 3.59
C TYR A 127 -1.58 1.32 4.76
N ILE A 128 -2.58 0.46 4.63
CA ILE A 128 -3.47 0.14 5.74
C ILE A 128 -2.99 -1.16 6.39
N SER A 129 -2.88 -1.15 7.72
CA SER A 129 -2.54 -2.30 8.54
C SER A 129 -3.62 -2.55 9.60
N ASP A 130 -3.78 -3.81 9.97
CA ASP A 130 -4.65 -4.30 11.06
C ASP A 130 -4.20 -3.82 12.46
N SER A 131 -2.92 -3.52 12.60
CA SER A 131 -2.28 -3.21 13.86
C SER A 131 -0.99 -2.42 13.62
N TYR A 132 -0.84 -1.31 14.34
CA TYR A 132 0.48 -0.71 14.58
C TYR A 132 0.95 -1.19 15.96
N LEU A 133 1.78 -2.23 15.98
CA LEU A 133 2.60 -2.53 17.15
C LEU A 133 3.86 -1.68 17.04
N GLU A 134 3.83 -0.52 17.66
CA GLU A 134 5.01 0.30 17.83
C GLU A 134 6.00 -0.47 18.74
N ASN A 135 7.07 -1.03 18.18
CA ASN A 135 8.20 -1.52 18.96
C ASN A 135 9.07 -0.36 19.51
N ASN A 136 8.47 0.77 19.87
CA ASN A 136 9.15 1.86 20.57
C ASN A 136 8.43 2.14 21.88
N SER A 137 9.07 1.75 22.97
CA SER A 137 8.73 2.06 24.35
C SER A 137 8.90 3.55 24.69
N ASN A 138 8.41 4.48 23.87
CA ASN A 138 8.51 5.93 24.09
C ASN A 138 7.31 6.76 23.60
N PHE A 139 6.20 6.15 23.15
CA PHE A 139 4.95 6.89 23.00
C PHE A 139 4.23 6.99 24.36
N ASN A 140 4.59 8.02 25.14
CA ASN A 140 3.72 8.54 26.19
C ASN A 140 2.67 9.47 25.56
N GLY A 141 1.85 8.92 24.67
CA GLY A 141 0.63 9.58 24.21
C GLY A 141 -0.52 9.08 25.08
N ASP A 142 -1.08 9.97 25.90
CA ASP A 142 -2.21 9.71 26.80
C ASP A 142 -3.28 8.81 26.17
N LEU A 143 -3.36 7.57 26.67
CA LEU A 143 -4.40 6.58 26.35
C LEU A 143 -5.82 6.98 26.85
N ASN A 144 -6.02 8.24 27.23
CA ASN A 144 -7.26 8.73 27.87
C ASN A 144 -8.04 9.77 27.05
N ASN A 145 -7.66 10.04 25.80
CA ASN A 145 -8.49 10.81 24.86
C ASN A 145 -8.86 9.96 23.64
N GLY A 146 -10.01 9.31 23.69
CA GLY A 146 -10.76 8.81 22.52
C GLY A 146 -9.98 8.12 21.40
N ASN A 147 -9.52 6.88 21.62
CA ASN A 147 -9.32 5.80 20.64
C ASN A 147 -8.99 6.18 19.18
N GLN A 148 -7.97 7.00 18.92
CA GLN A 148 -7.50 7.17 17.54
C GLN A 148 -6.60 5.98 17.19
N LYS A 149 -7.15 4.96 16.53
CA LYS A 149 -6.39 3.80 16.06
C LYS A 149 -5.50 4.23 14.87
N TYR A 150 -4.18 4.21 15.06
CA TYR A 150 -3.21 4.38 13.97
C TYR A 150 -3.13 3.09 13.15
N THR A 151 -3.99 2.98 12.15
CA THR A 151 -4.12 1.80 11.27
C THR A 151 -3.57 2.06 9.88
N ALA A 152 -2.93 3.20 9.66
CA ALA A 152 -2.32 3.55 8.38
C ALA A 152 -0.85 3.98 8.56
N VAL A 153 -0.06 3.73 7.53
CA VAL A 153 1.31 4.23 7.39
C VAL A 153 1.37 5.06 6.11
N LEU A 154 1.66 6.35 6.25
CA LEU A 154 1.86 7.29 5.16
C LEU A 154 3.32 7.29 4.72
N ILE A 155 3.53 6.98 3.45
CA ILE A 155 4.86 6.91 2.85
C ILE A 155 4.94 7.97 1.76
N LYS A 156 5.76 8.98 2.02
CA LYS A 156 6.11 9.99 1.03
C LYS A 156 7.27 9.49 0.19
N TYR A 157 7.12 9.52 -1.13
CA TYR A 157 8.23 9.23 -2.00
C TYR A 157 9.36 10.25 -1.77
N SER A 158 10.56 9.75 -1.51
CA SER A 158 11.77 10.57 -1.50
C SER A 158 12.83 9.96 -2.40
N LYS A 159 13.48 10.77 -3.23
CA LYS A 159 14.59 10.32 -4.08
C LYS A 159 15.74 9.67 -3.27
N LYS A 160 15.85 9.96 -1.97
CA LYS A 160 16.86 9.35 -1.08
C LYS A 160 16.61 7.85 -0.82
N GLN A 161 15.36 7.38 -0.82
CA GLN A 161 15.04 5.94 -0.73
C GLN A 161 15.49 5.15 -1.98
N ALA A 162 15.77 5.83 -3.10
CA ALA A 162 16.28 5.18 -4.32
C ALA A 162 17.76 4.75 -4.23
N ILE A 163 18.49 5.19 -3.20
CA ILE A 163 19.94 5.04 -3.07
C ILE A 163 20.35 4.02 -1.99
N CYS A 164 19.44 3.60 -1.11
CA CYS A 164 19.82 2.69 -0.02
C CYS A 164 19.75 1.20 -0.42
N LYS A 165 20.95 0.59 -0.41
CA LYS A 165 21.32 -0.83 -0.50
C LYS A 165 21.45 -1.45 -1.90
N ILE A 166 22.36 -0.89 -2.68
CA ILE A 166 23.36 -1.70 -3.39
C ILE A 166 24.69 -1.40 -2.69
N SER A 167 24.99 -2.14 -1.63
CA SER A 167 26.27 -2.07 -0.94
C SER A 167 26.74 -3.50 -0.71
N GLY A 168 27.79 -3.89 -1.46
CA GLY A 168 28.72 -4.98 -1.16
C GLY A 168 28.18 -6.39 -1.29
#